data_AF-A0A8B7IIA3-F1
#
_entry.id   AF-A0A8B7IIA3-F1
#
_cell.length_a   1.000
_cell.length_b   1.000
_cell.length_c   1.000
_cell.angle_alpha   90.00
_cell.angle_beta   90.00
_cell.angle_gamma   90.00
#
_symmetry.space_group_name_H-M   'P 1'
#
loop_
_entity.id
_entity.type
_entity.pdbx_description
1 polymer ?
#
loop_
_entity_poly.entity_id
_entity_poly.type
_entity_poly.pdbx_seq_one_letter_code
_entity_poly.pdbx_strand_id
1 'polypeptide(L)'
;MKYLFLIFFINFLPQYAGKSLSRDGNYPKTFEDIKKEIAGYSSIAKAIIDLAVHGKAQNRSYERLAVFADTIGPRLSGSKNLDAAIKYMFSALQEDRLENVHLEPVKVPHWERGEEFAVMLEPRNHSIAILGLGSSIATPPEGITAEVLVVTSFDELHRRAQEAKGKIVVYNQPFITYSETVQYRSRGAVEAAKVGAVASLIRSIASFSIHSPHTGWQNYQPGVPQIPTACISVEDAEMMSRMSLQGTKVVVYLKMGAKTYPDSSSFNTVAEIVGSKYPEQKNISNFDVVMESDEGTFRPMGLAFTGTDEARDIVKEIMTLLLPINITDIYDTADGTDIDYWMRDGVPGASLRDDISKYFWFHHSHGDTMTVQDPNQMNLCAAVWTVVSYVIADMKEMLPR
;
A
#
# COMPACT_ATOMS: atom_id res chain seq x y z
N MET A 1 54.48 3.77 9.77
CA MET A 1 53.97 2.44 9.38
C MET A 1 52.55 2.31 9.91
N LYS A 2 51.56 2.46 9.03
CA LYS A 2 50.14 2.24 9.31
C LYS A 2 49.83 0.77 8.98
N TYR A 3 49.27 0.01 9.91
CA TYR A 3 48.64 -1.28 9.60
C TYR A 3 47.14 -1.03 9.46
N LEU A 4 46.68 -1.09 8.21
CA LEU A 4 45.28 -1.03 7.80
C LEU A 4 44.76 -2.47 7.84
N PHE A 5 43.91 -2.81 8.81
CA PHE A 5 43.16 -4.07 8.79
C PHE A 5 41.91 -3.88 7.93
N LEU A 6 41.98 -4.31 6.67
CA LEU A 6 40.82 -4.48 5.80
C LEU A 6 40.19 -5.84 6.14
N ILE A 7 39.04 -5.85 6.80
CA ILE A 7 38.23 -7.05 6.98
C ILE A 7 37.32 -7.14 5.74
N PHE A 8 37.70 -7.99 4.79
CA PHE A 8 36.81 -8.44 3.72
C PHE A 8 35.79 -9.40 4.33
N PHE A 9 34.54 -8.97 4.48
CA PHE A 9 33.42 -9.90 4.56
C PHE A 9 33.15 -10.42 3.15
N ILE A 10 33.81 -11.52 2.79
CA ILE A 10 33.37 -12.35 1.66
C ILE A 10 32.16 -13.11 2.19
N ASN A 11 30.96 -12.57 1.97
CA ASN A 11 29.75 -13.37 2.05
C ASN A 11 29.82 -14.41 0.93
N PHE A 12 30.34 -15.59 1.25
CA PHE A 12 30.01 -16.81 0.52
C PHE A 12 28.54 -17.13 0.81
N LEU A 13 27.64 -16.36 0.19
CA LEU A 13 26.30 -16.89 -0.08
C LEU A 13 26.52 -18.05 -1.04
N PRO A 14 26.08 -19.27 -0.72
CA PRO A 14 25.95 -20.27 -1.76
C PRO A 14 24.99 -19.67 -2.80
N GLN A 15 25.48 -19.47 -4.02
CA GLN A 15 24.61 -19.45 -5.20
C GLN A 15 23.88 -20.79 -5.18
N TYR A 16 22.73 -20.83 -4.52
CA TYR A 16 21.71 -21.80 -4.83
C TYR A 16 21.19 -21.39 -6.21
N ALA A 17 21.94 -21.78 -7.26
CA ALA A 17 21.33 -22.02 -8.54
C ALA A 17 20.25 -23.08 -8.27
N GLY A 18 19.00 -22.63 -8.18
CA GLY A 18 17.86 -23.50 -8.03
C GLY A 18 17.92 -24.50 -9.17
N LYS A 19 18.10 -25.78 -8.86
CA LYS A 19 17.90 -26.82 -9.86
C LYS A 19 16.46 -26.66 -10.36
N SER A 20 16.30 -26.62 -11.69
CA SER A 20 14.99 -26.80 -12.34
C SER A 20 14.30 -27.98 -11.67
N LEU A 21 13.24 -27.69 -10.94
CA LEU A 21 12.38 -28.69 -10.32
C LEU A 21 11.47 -29.22 -11.43
N SER A 22 12.02 -30.06 -12.30
CA SER A 22 11.21 -30.98 -13.11
C SER A 22 10.33 -31.77 -12.13
N ARG A 23 9.06 -31.40 -12.06
CA ARG A 23 8.08 -31.97 -11.12
C ARG A 23 7.79 -33.46 -11.40
N ASP A 24 8.27 -34.02 -12.52
CA ASP A 24 8.00 -35.42 -12.92
C ASP A 24 9.23 -36.18 -13.51
N GLY A 25 10.47 -35.67 -13.41
CA GLY A 25 11.68 -36.40 -13.84
C GLY A 25 11.84 -36.63 -15.35
N ASN A 26 10.98 -36.02 -16.18
CA ASN A 26 11.14 -35.95 -17.64
C ASN A 26 12.05 -34.77 -18.04
N TYR A 27 12.60 -34.83 -19.25
CA TYR A 27 13.36 -33.75 -19.89
C TYR A 27 12.65 -32.39 -19.70
N PRO A 28 13.39 -31.31 -19.38
CA PRO A 28 12.78 -30.00 -19.17
C PRO A 28 12.00 -29.60 -20.42
N LYS A 29 10.74 -29.20 -20.24
CA LYS A 29 9.89 -28.77 -21.35
C LYS A 29 10.53 -27.61 -22.09
N THR A 30 10.44 -27.63 -23.42
CA THR A 30 10.79 -26.44 -24.20
C THR A 30 9.73 -25.36 -24.01
N PHE A 31 10.07 -24.10 -24.26
CA PHE A 31 9.07 -23.02 -24.20
C PHE A 31 7.87 -23.30 -25.13
N GLU A 32 8.09 -23.92 -26.28
CA GLU A 32 7.00 -24.33 -27.19
C GLU A 32 6.09 -25.43 -26.62
N ASP A 33 6.61 -26.32 -25.77
CA ASP A 33 5.77 -27.29 -25.07
C ASP A 33 4.94 -26.63 -23.97
N ILE A 34 5.50 -25.63 -23.28
CA ILE A 34 4.79 -24.82 -22.29
C ILE A 34 3.68 -24.00 -22.96
N LYS A 35 3.94 -23.37 -24.12
CA LYS A 35 2.90 -22.65 -24.87
C LYS A 35 1.73 -23.55 -25.27
N LYS A 36 2.00 -24.78 -25.73
CA LYS A 36 0.95 -25.75 -26.07
C LYS A 36 0.12 -26.15 -24.84
N GLU A 37 0.77 -26.31 -23.69
CA GLU A 37 0.08 -26.55 -22.42
C GLU A 37 -0.80 -25.36 -22.04
N ILE A 38 -0.26 -24.13 -22.07
CA ILE A 38 -1.01 -22.89 -21.77
C ILE A 38 -2.22 -22.75 -22.69
N ALA A 39 -2.05 -22.97 -24.00
CA ALA A 39 -3.15 -22.93 -24.96
C ALA A 39 -4.28 -23.92 -24.64
N GLY A 40 -3.95 -25.05 -24.00
CA GLY A 40 -4.91 -26.03 -23.49
C GLY A 40 -5.90 -25.49 -22.45
N TYR A 41 -5.53 -24.41 -21.74
CA TYR A 41 -6.39 -23.77 -20.74
C TYR A 41 -7.42 -22.79 -21.34
N SER A 42 -7.41 -22.54 -22.66
CA SER A 42 -8.27 -21.53 -23.31
C SER A 42 -9.76 -21.67 -22.98
N SER A 43 -10.30 -22.88 -22.98
CA SER A 43 -11.71 -23.11 -22.64
C SER A 43 -12.01 -22.86 -21.17
N ILE A 44 -11.06 -23.15 -20.27
CA ILE A 44 -11.20 -22.93 -18.84
C ILE A 44 -11.10 -21.44 -18.53
N ALA A 45 -10.11 -20.75 -19.09
CA ALA A 45 -9.96 -19.31 -18.96
C ALA A 45 -11.22 -18.58 -19.43
N LYS A 46 -11.78 -18.97 -20.60
CA LYS A 46 -13.06 -18.44 -21.06
C LYS A 46 -14.19 -18.70 -20.08
N ALA A 47 -14.30 -19.92 -19.53
CA ALA A 47 -15.36 -20.24 -18.56
C ALA A 47 -15.24 -19.42 -17.26
N ILE A 48 -14.02 -19.16 -16.78
CA ILE A 48 -13.74 -18.29 -15.64
C ILE A 48 -14.19 -16.85 -15.95
N ILE A 49 -13.79 -16.32 -17.11
CA ILE A 49 -14.18 -14.98 -17.56
C ILE A 49 -15.70 -14.87 -17.65
N ASP A 50 -16.36 -15.82 -18.32
CA ASP A 50 -17.81 -15.83 -18.47
C ASP A 50 -18.50 -15.87 -17.09
N LEU A 51 -17.98 -16.66 -16.15
CA LEU A 51 -18.52 -16.76 -14.79
C LEU A 51 -18.41 -15.45 -14.00
N ALA A 52 -17.24 -14.81 -14.03
CA ALA A 52 -16.91 -13.62 -13.26
C ALA A 52 -17.50 -12.32 -13.86
N VAL A 53 -17.51 -12.19 -15.19
CA VAL A 53 -17.88 -10.95 -15.87
C VAL A 53 -19.34 -10.95 -16.32
N HIS A 54 -19.89 -12.13 -16.68
CA HIS A 54 -21.23 -12.24 -17.29
C HIS A 54 -22.16 -13.22 -16.57
N GLY A 55 -21.63 -13.98 -15.62
CA GLY A 55 -22.30 -15.11 -15.02
C GLY A 55 -22.76 -14.86 -13.58
N LYS A 56 -23.05 -15.94 -12.87
CA LYS A 56 -23.57 -15.90 -11.50
C LYS A 56 -22.60 -15.33 -10.46
N ALA A 57 -21.32 -15.11 -10.80
CA ALA A 57 -20.35 -14.51 -9.90
C ALA A 57 -20.14 -13.01 -10.18
N GLN A 58 -20.84 -12.45 -11.17
CA GLN A 58 -20.83 -11.03 -11.46
C GLN A 58 -21.19 -10.22 -10.20
N ASN A 59 -20.43 -9.16 -9.95
CA ASN A 59 -20.53 -8.21 -8.85
C ASN A 59 -20.24 -8.80 -7.46
N ARG A 60 -19.93 -10.10 -7.33
CA ARG A 60 -19.69 -10.73 -6.02
C ARG A 60 -18.61 -10.02 -5.20
N SER A 61 -17.50 -9.63 -5.84
CA SER A 61 -16.41 -8.92 -5.14
C SER A 61 -16.84 -7.54 -4.65
N TYR A 62 -17.57 -6.79 -5.48
CA TYR A 62 -18.09 -5.47 -5.13
C TYR A 62 -19.09 -5.55 -3.97
N GLU A 63 -20.07 -6.45 -4.04
CA GLU A 63 -21.10 -6.60 -3.01
C GLU A 63 -20.50 -7.00 -1.66
N ARG A 64 -19.52 -7.93 -1.67
CA ARG A 64 -18.82 -8.33 -0.45
C ARG A 64 -17.97 -7.20 0.13
N LEU A 65 -17.23 -6.48 -0.72
CA LEU A 65 -16.44 -5.33 -0.27
C LEU A 65 -17.34 -4.23 0.28
N ALA A 66 -18.51 -4.00 -0.34
CA ALA A 66 -19.48 -3.02 0.14
C ALA A 66 -19.98 -3.36 1.54
N VAL A 67 -20.45 -4.60 1.75
CA VAL A 67 -20.88 -5.06 3.07
C VAL A 67 -19.72 -4.95 4.07
N PHE A 68 -18.53 -5.39 3.71
CA PHE A 68 -17.35 -5.34 4.59
C PHE A 68 -16.98 -3.90 4.98
N ALA A 69 -16.85 -3.00 4.00
CA ALA A 69 -16.45 -1.62 4.20
C ALA A 69 -17.52 -0.82 4.96
N ASP A 70 -18.79 -0.93 4.57
CA ASP A 70 -19.88 -0.11 5.13
C ASP A 70 -20.30 -0.57 6.53
N THR A 71 -20.17 -1.85 6.86
CA THR A 71 -20.56 -2.37 8.18
C THR A 71 -19.46 -2.32 9.23
N ILE A 72 -18.19 -2.47 8.83
CA ILE A 72 -17.05 -2.43 9.77
C ILE A 72 -16.42 -1.04 9.82
N GLY A 73 -16.36 -0.33 8.69
CA GLY A 73 -15.74 0.98 8.60
C GLY A 73 -14.20 0.95 8.67
N PRO A 74 -13.56 2.07 9.08
CA PRO A 74 -12.11 2.19 9.15
C PRO A 74 -11.49 1.20 10.13
N ARG A 75 -10.45 0.49 9.71
CA ARG A 75 -9.91 -0.72 10.36
C ARG A 75 -8.40 -0.61 10.59
N LEU A 76 -7.99 0.48 11.25
CA LEU A 76 -6.59 0.77 11.58
C LEU A 76 -5.98 -0.31 12.50
N SER A 77 -4.67 -0.56 12.39
CA SER A 77 -3.88 -1.42 13.27
C SER A 77 -4.18 -1.17 14.77
N GLY A 78 -4.43 -2.26 15.50
CA GLY A 78 -4.77 -2.24 16.92
C GLY A 78 -6.18 -1.76 17.27
N SER A 79 -7.01 -1.40 16.29
CA SER A 79 -8.38 -0.95 16.53
C SER A 79 -9.37 -2.09 16.70
N LYS A 80 -10.48 -1.83 17.41
CA LYS A 80 -11.61 -2.77 17.52
C LYS A 80 -12.24 -3.13 16.17
N ASN A 81 -12.18 -2.21 15.20
CA ASN A 81 -12.70 -2.45 13.86
C ASN A 81 -11.80 -3.40 13.06
N LEU A 82 -10.48 -3.38 13.30
CA LEU A 82 -9.59 -4.40 12.73
C LEU A 82 -9.92 -5.79 13.31
N ASP A 83 -10.17 -5.91 14.62
CA ASP A 83 -10.59 -7.17 15.22
C ASP A 83 -11.93 -7.67 14.63
N ALA A 84 -12.87 -6.76 14.38
CA ALA A 84 -14.13 -7.08 13.71
C ALA A 84 -13.92 -7.52 12.25
N ALA A 85 -13.02 -6.85 11.53
CA ALA A 85 -12.63 -7.19 10.16
C ALA A 85 -12.01 -8.58 10.06
N ILE A 86 -11.09 -8.92 10.95
CA ILE A 86 -10.45 -10.26 11.02
C ILE A 86 -11.52 -11.33 11.26
N LYS A 87 -12.40 -11.12 12.24
CA LYS A 87 -13.49 -12.06 12.54
C LYS A 87 -14.44 -12.23 11.36
N TYR A 88 -14.82 -11.13 10.71
CA TYR A 88 -15.66 -11.17 9.52
C TYR A 88 -15.00 -11.99 8.42
N MET A 89 -13.72 -11.71 8.10
CA MET A 89 -13.03 -12.41 7.03
C MET A 89 -12.83 -13.89 7.35
N PHE A 90 -12.47 -14.23 8.58
CA PHE A 90 -12.37 -15.62 9.02
C PHE A 90 -13.69 -16.38 8.79
N SER A 91 -14.82 -15.84 9.25
CA SER A 91 -16.13 -16.46 9.03
C SER A 91 -16.51 -16.54 7.55
N ALA A 92 -16.27 -15.47 6.79
CA ALA A 92 -16.61 -15.41 5.37
C ALA A 92 -15.85 -16.45 4.54
N LEU A 93 -14.58 -16.72 4.88
CA LEU A 93 -13.77 -17.75 4.23
C LEU A 93 -14.24 -19.17 4.61
N GLN A 94 -14.70 -19.38 5.84
CA GLN A 94 -15.32 -20.65 6.25
C GLN A 94 -16.66 -20.90 5.54
N GLU A 95 -17.49 -19.86 5.38
CA GLU A 95 -18.77 -19.94 4.68
C GLU A 95 -18.60 -20.22 3.18
N ASP A 96 -17.53 -19.70 2.58
CA ASP A 96 -17.09 -20.04 1.22
C ASP A 96 -16.59 -21.49 1.10
N ARG A 97 -16.47 -22.22 2.23
CA ARG A 97 -15.98 -23.60 2.32
C ARG A 97 -14.55 -23.77 1.81
N LEU A 98 -13.73 -22.76 2.01
CA LEU A 98 -12.29 -22.87 1.79
C LEU A 98 -11.66 -23.77 2.85
N GLU A 99 -10.49 -24.30 2.52
CA GLU A 99 -9.76 -25.25 3.34
C GLU A 99 -8.74 -24.52 4.22
N ASN A 100 -8.32 -25.18 5.30
CA ASN A 100 -7.29 -24.68 6.23
C ASN A 100 -7.51 -23.21 6.66
N VAL A 101 -8.77 -22.79 6.87
CA VAL A 101 -9.05 -21.42 7.33
C VAL A 101 -8.55 -21.24 8.76
N HIS A 102 -7.54 -20.39 8.96
CA HIS A 102 -6.90 -20.19 10.25
C HIS A 102 -6.40 -18.75 10.44
N LEU A 103 -6.04 -18.43 11.68
CA LEU A 103 -5.48 -17.14 12.07
C LEU A 103 -4.02 -17.33 12.48
N GLU A 104 -3.12 -16.50 11.95
CA GLU A 104 -1.71 -16.48 12.33
C GLU A 104 -1.42 -15.27 13.23
N PRO A 105 -0.91 -15.46 14.45
CA PRO A 105 -0.74 -14.36 15.39
C PRO A 105 0.40 -13.41 14.98
N VAL A 106 0.14 -12.11 15.07
CA VAL A 106 1.12 -11.05 14.80
C VAL A 106 0.99 -9.92 15.83
N LYS A 107 2.08 -9.19 16.07
CA LYS A 107 2.06 -7.95 16.86
C LYS A 107 1.99 -6.76 15.92
N VAL A 108 1.07 -5.83 16.20
CA VAL A 108 0.88 -4.61 15.41
C VAL A 108 0.91 -3.37 16.29
N PRO A 109 1.34 -2.22 15.76
CA PRO A 109 1.27 -0.95 16.48
C PRO A 109 -0.17 -0.61 16.88
N HIS A 110 -0.35 0.02 18.05
CA HIS A 110 -1.65 0.51 18.50
C HIS A 110 -1.58 2.03 18.72
N TRP A 111 -2.12 2.75 17.74
CA TRP A 111 -2.22 4.21 17.75
C TRP A 111 -3.68 4.63 17.55
N GLU A 112 -4.15 5.55 18.39
CA GLU A 112 -5.48 6.13 18.31
C GLU A 112 -5.35 7.63 18.05
N ARG A 113 -6.03 8.11 17.00
CA ARG A 113 -5.99 9.50 16.54
C ARG A 113 -6.50 10.52 17.56
N GLY A 114 -7.54 10.15 18.33
CA GLY A 114 -8.24 11.07 19.22
C GLY A 114 -8.96 12.20 18.47
N GLU A 115 -9.46 13.19 19.21
CA GLU A 115 -10.02 14.40 18.63
C GLU A 115 -8.89 15.31 18.11
N GLU A 116 -9.12 15.91 16.95
CA GLU A 116 -8.17 16.82 16.33
C GLU A 116 -8.90 17.95 15.60
N PHE A 117 -8.39 19.17 15.73
CA PHE A 117 -8.83 20.31 14.95
C PHE A 117 -7.72 21.38 14.88
N ALA A 118 -7.79 22.22 13.84
CA ALA A 118 -6.94 23.39 13.73
C ALA A 118 -7.74 24.61 13.25
N VAL A 119 -7.37 25.78 13.77
CA VAL A 119 -8.01 27.06 13.45
C VAL A 119 -6.93 28.08 13.17
N MET A 120 -6.99 28.73 12.01
CA MET A 120 -6.25 29.96 11.76
C MET A 120 -6.89 31.09 12.56
N LEU A 121 -6.10 31.79 13.38
CA LEU A 121 -6.52 32.92 14.21
C LEU A 121 -6.19 34.27 13.55
N GLU A 122 -5.05 34.35 12.87
CA GLU A 122 -4.61 35.52 12.10
C GLU A 122 -4.30 35.09 10.65
N PRO A 123 -4.63 35.91 9.63
CA PRO A 123 -5.24 37.24 9.72
C PRO A 123 -6.76 37.23 9.90
N ARG A 124 -7.39 36.05 9.83
CA ARG A 124 -8.83 35.86 10.02
C ARG A 124 -9.10 34.50 10.64
N ASN A 125 -10.25 34.36 11.28
CA ASN A 125 -10.75 33.07 11.71
C ASN A 125 -11.06 32.18 10.49
N HIS A 126 -10.47 30.99 10.46
CA HIS A 126 -10.71 29.97 9.44
C HIS A 126 -10.48 28.59 10.02
N SER A 127 -11.46 27.70 9.90
CA SER A 127 -11.28 26.29 10.23
C SER A 127 -10.41 25.62 9.16
N ILE A 128 -9.34 24.96 9.58
CA ILE A 128 -8.44 24.25 8.68
C ILE A 128 -8.86 22.78 8.68
N ALA A 129 -9.01 22.19 7.49
CA ALA A 129 -9.27 20.76 7.38
C ALA A 129 -7.98 20.01 7.68
N ILE A 130 -8.00 19.18 8.73
CA ILE A 130 -6.83 18.44 9.19
C ILE A 130 -7.14 16.95 9.34
N LEU A 131 -6.10 16.14 9.19
CA LEU A 131 -6.10 14.73 9.53
C LEU A 131 -4.71 14.34 10.01
N GLY A 132 -4.58 14.00 11.29
CA GLY A 132 -3.33 13.61 11.96
C GLY A 132 -2.58 12.51 11.23
N LEU A 133 -1.26 12.48 11.30
CA LEU A 133 -0.51 11.37 10.73
C LEU A 133 -0.47 10.20 11.71
N GLY A 134 -0.55 8.98 11.19
CA GLY A 134 -0.41 7.78 11.99
C GLY A 134 0.94 7.78 12.70
N SER A 135 0.95 7.47 14.00
CA SER A 135 2.07 7.61 14.96
C SER A 135 2.34 9.02 15.50
N SER A 136 1.67 10.08 15.02
CA SER A 136 1.83 11.43 15.57
C SER A 136 1.53 11.47 17.08
N ILE A 137 2.24 12.32 17.81
CA ILE A 137 1.94 12.57 19.23
C ILE A 137 0.78 13.56 19.35
N ALA A 138 0.13 13.58 20.52
CA ALA A 138 -0.79 14.64 20.88
C ALA A 138 -0.07 15.99 21.06
N THR A 139 -0.83 17.07 20.87
CA THR A 139 -0.46 18.39 21.41
C THR A 139 -0.56 18.39 22.94
N PRO A 140 0.08 19.35 23.64
CA PRO A 140 -0.21 19.62 25.06
C PRO A 140 -1.71 19.81 25.34
N PRO A 141 -2.17 19.64 26.60
CA PRO A 141 -3.58 19.80 27.00
C PRO A 141 -4.21 21.15 26.59
N GLU A 142 -3.43 22.22 26.53
CA GLU A 142 -3.85 23.54 26.09
C GLU A 142 -3.87 23.72 24.55
N GLY A 143 -3.25 22.79 23.81
CA GLY A 143 -3.00 22.91 22.36
C GLY A 143 -1.72 23.70 22.05
N ILE A 144 -1.48 24.00 20.78
CA ILE A 144 -0.34 24.80 20.33
C ILE A 144 -0.87 25.99 19.54
N THR A 145 -0.60 27.21 20.00
CA THR A 145 -0.80 28.44 19.22
C THR A 145 0.55 28.97 18.79
N ALA A 146 0.82 29.02 17.48
CA ALA A 146 2.08 29.54 16.98
C ALA A 146 1.93 30.16 15.58
N GLU A 147 2.88 31.03 15.24
CA GLU A 147 3.01 31.55 13.88
C GLU A 147 3.40 30.42 12.92
N VAL A 148 2.92 30.50 11.68
CA VAL A 148 3.21 29.53 10.63
C VAL A 148 4.42 29.97 9.80
N LEU A 149 5.33 29.03 9.56
CA LEU A 149 6.36 29.13 8.53
C LEU A 149 5.98 28.21 7.36
N VAL A 150 5.62 28.78 6.21
CA VAL A 150 5.40 27.99 4.99
C VAL A 150 6.71 27.80 4.25
N VAL A 151 7.00 26.55 3.90
CA VAL A 151 8.15 26.14 3.07
C VAL A 151 7.70 25.11 2.04
N THR A 152 8.43 25.01 0.94
CA THR A 152 8.16 24.05 -0.15
C THR A 152 9.07 22.82 -0.07
N SER A 153 10.21 22.91 0.61
CA SER A 153 11.17 21.80 0.68
C SER A 153 11.92 21.70 2.00
N PHE A 154 12.52 20.54 2.27
CA PHE A 154 13.46 20.38 3.39
C PHE A 154 14.67 21.31 3.24
N ASP A 155 15.18 21.51 2.02
CA ASP A 155 16.29 22.43 1.78
C ASP A 155 15.92 23.88 2.07
N GLU A 156 14.70 24.30 1.73
CA GLU A 156 14.19 25.62 2.12
C GLU A 156 14.07 25.73 3.65
N LEU A 157 13.50 24.72 4.32
CA LEU A 157 13.40 24.69 5.77
C LEU A 157 14.78 24.85 6.44
N HIS A 158 15.78 24.11 5.98
CA HIS A 158 17.13 24.18 6.53
C HIS A 158 17.80 25.54 6.30
N ARG A 159 17.61 26.15 5.13
CA ARG A 159 18.09 27.52 4.88
C ARG A 159 17.42 28.55 5.78
N ARG A 160 16.15 28.33 6.13
CA ARG A 160 15.32 29.21 6.97
C ARG A 160 15.21 28.72 8.42
N ALA A 161 16.15 27.90 8.88
CA ALA A 161 16.07 27.23 10.19
C ALA A 161 15.88 28.20 11.37
N GLN A 162 16.47 29.40 11.31
CA GLN A 162 16.29 30.39 12.39
C GLN A 162 14.85 30.94 12.45
N GLU A 163 14.15 31.03 11.32
CA GLU A 163 12.75 31.47 11.27
C GLU A 163 11.79 30.41 11.80
N ALA A 164 12.17 29.12 11.74
CA ALA A 164 11.31 27.99 12.10
C ALA A 164 11.15 27.79 13.62
N LYS A 165 12.08 28.33 14.42
CA LYS A 165 12.10 28.15 15.88
C LYS A 165 10.81 28.65 16.52
N GLY A 166 10.11 27.78 17.24
CA GLY A 166 8.85 28.12 17.92
C GLY A 166 7.64 28.23 16.98
N LYS A 167 7.79 27.95 15.69
CA LYS A 167 6.72 28.05 14.68
C LYS A 167 6.11 26.69 14.34
N ILE A 168 4.93 26.72 13.74
CA ILE A 168 4.35 25.57 13.04
C ILE A 168 4.88 25.60 11.61
N VAL A 169 5.55 24.54 11.17
CA VAL A 169 6.04 24.45 9.80
C VAL A 169 4.96 23.86 8.90
N VAL A 170 4.55 24.59 7.87
CA VAL A 170 3.68 24.07 6.80
C VAL A 170 4.54 23.71 5.59
N TYR A 171 4.57 22.43 5.23
CA TYR A 171 5.19 21.97 3.99
C TYR A 171 4.18 22.03 2.85
N ASN A 172 4.24 23.08 2.03
CA ASN A 172 3.42 23.23 0.83
C ASN A 172 4.15 22.66 -0.41
N GLN A 173 4.63 21.42 -0.34
CA GLN A 173 5.23 20.75 -1.50
C GLN A 173 4.12 20.29 -2.46
N PRO A 174 4.13 20.70 -3.74
CA PRO A 174 3.20 20.16 -4.74
C PRO A 174 3.38 18.65 -4.95
N PHE A 175 2.27 17.98 -5.29
CA PHE A 175 2.32 16.58 -5.69
C PHE A 175 3.01 16.45 -7.06
N ILE A 176 4.04 15.61 -7.15
CA ILE A 176 4.73 15.28 -8.42
C ILE A 176 4.44 13.82 -8.74
N THR A 177 4.95 12.93 -7.90
CA THR A 177 4.62 11.51 -7.84
C THR A 177 4.48 11.14 -6.37
N TYR A 178 3.80 10.03 -6.07
CA TYR A 178 3.67 9.59 -4.69
C TYR A 178 5.04 9.31 -4.05
N SER A 179 5.92 8.58 -4.75
CA SER A 179 7.26 8.22 -4.26
C SER A 179 8.13 9.44 -3.96
N GLU A 180 8.06 10.49 -4.78
CA GLU A 180 8.82 11.72 -4.54
C GLU A 180 8.24 12.57 -3.40
N THR A 181 6.92 12.68 -3.30
CA THR A 181 6.28 13.62 -2.36
C THR A 181 6.04 12.99 -0.97
N VAL A 182 5.89 11.66 -0.86
CA VAL A 182 5.55 10.97 0.40
C VAL A 182 6.58 11.17 1.53
N GLN A 183 7.81 11.58 1.19
CA GLN A 183 8.85 11.89 2.18
C GLN A 183 8.45 13.02 3.15
N TYR A 184 7.64 13.99 2.72
CA TYR A 184 7.17 15.08 3.58
C TYR A 184 6.19 14.59 4.64
N ARG A 185 5.31 13.65 4.27
CA ARG A 185 4.48 12.92 5.23
C ARG A 185 5.34 12.12 6.21
N SER A 186 6.30 11.38 5.66
CA SER A 186 7.05 10.37 6.42
C SER A 186 8.07 10.97 7.38
N ARG A 187 8.70 12.11 7.03
CA ARG A 187 9.81 12.72 7.77
C ARG A 187 9.59 14.18 8.16
N GLY A 188 8.48 14.81 7.75
CA GLY A 188 8.25 16.25 7.95
C GLY A 188 8.34 16.69 9.41
N ALA A 189 7.83 15.89 10.34
CA ALA A 189 7.93 16.16 11.77
C ALA A 189 9.38 16.18 12.27
N VAL A 190 10.18 15.21 11.82
CA VAL A 190 11.61 15.09 12.18
C VAL A 190 12.41 16.28 11.65
N GLU A 191 12.25 16.62 10.37
CA GLU A 191 12.97 17.74 9.76
C GLU A 191 12.58 19.09 10.38
N ALA A 192 11.30 19.29 10.71
CA ALA A 192 10.82 20.48 11.41
C ALA A 192 11.33 20.55 12.85
N ALA A 193 11.34 19.44 13.58
CA ALA A 193 11.84 19.39 14.95
C ALA A 193 13.34 19.69 15.05
N LYS A 194 14.15 19.22 14.08
CA LYS A 194 15.60 19.50 14.02
C LYS A 194 15.92 21.00 14.01
N VAL A 195 15.04 21.82 13.45
CA VAL A 195 15.21 23.28 13.39
C VAL A 195 14.44 24.04 14.48
N GLY A 196 13.80 23.32 15.41
CA GLY A 196 13.13 23.90 16.58
C GLY A 196 11.67 24.32 16.35
N ALA A 197 11.01 23.79 15.31
CA ALA A 197 9.57 23.94 15.15
C ALA A 197 8.81 23.21 16.27
N VAL A 198 7.57 23.65 16.54
CA VAL A 198 6.72 23.07 17.61
C VAL A 198 5.66 22.12 17.09
N ALA A 199 5.37 22.16 15.79
CA ALA A 199 4.52 21.20 15.08
C ALA A 199 4.80 21.27 13.57
N SER A 200 4.36 20.27 12.82
CA SER A 200 4.37 20.31 11.35
C SER A 200 3.01 20.00 10.75
N LEU A 201 2.67 20.72 9.68
CA LEU A 201 1.49 20.51 8.88
C LEU A 201 1.92 20.22 7.44
N ILE A 202 1.44 19.13 6.87
CA ILE A 202 1.86 18.69 5.54
C ILE A 202 0.72 18.97 4.57
N ARG A 203 1.00 19.61 3.43
CA ARG A 203 0.05 19.55 2.30
C ARG A 203 -0.22 18.09 1.97
N SER A 204 -1.50 17.73 1.87
CA SER A 204 -1.90 16.37 1.52
C SER A 204 -1.19 15.85 0.28
N ILE A 205 -0.70 14.61 0.37
CA ILE A 205 0.00 13.90 -0.71
C ILE A 205 -1.04 13.42 -1.72
N ALA A 206 -1.62 14.37 -2.44
CA ALA A 206 -2.78 14.17 -3.29
C ALA A 206 -2.61 14.92 -4.61
N SER A 207 -2.98 14.28 -5.71
CA SER A 207 -2.98 14.90 -7.05
C SER A 207 -4.22 15.78 -7.29
N PHE A 208 -5.26 15.60 -6.48
CA PHE A 208 -6.49 16.38 -6.50
C PHE A 208 -7.05 16.51 -5.08
N SER A 209 -7.74 17.60 -4.78
CA SER A 209 -8.37 17.85 -3.48
C SER A 209 -9.67 18.61 -3.67
N ILE A 210 -10.64 18.31 -2.82
CA ILE A 210 -11.87 19.07 -2.60
C ILE A 210 -12.01 19.32 -1.10
N HIS A 211 -11.01 19.99 -0.54
CA HIS A 211 -10.89 20.24 0.91
C HIS A 211 -10.73 18.97 1.76
N SER A 212 -10.22 17.88 1.20
CA SER A 212 -10.04 16.58 1.89
C SER A 212 -8.58 16.39 2.29
N PRO A 213 -8.24 16.23 3.58
CA PRO A 213 -6.89 15.91 4.02
C PRO A 213 -6.56 14.41 3.89
N HIS A 214 -5.31 14.09 3.52
CA HIS A 214 -4.84 12.71 3.31
C HIS A 214 -3.83 12.30 4.39
N THR A 215 -4.15 11.32 5.23
CA THR A 215 -3.28 10.81 6.29
C THR A 215 -2.20 9.86 5.75
N GLY A 216 -1.64 9.06 6.64
CA GLY A 216 -0.72 7.99 6.39
C GLY A 216 0.29 7.90 7.52
N TRP A 217 1.13 6.87 7.46
CA TRP A 217 2.16 6.65 8.46
C TRP A 217 3.28 7.70 8.36
N GLN A 218 3.80 8.11 9.53
CA GLN A 218 5.03 8.88 9.67
C GLN A 218 5.97 8.21 10.67
N ASN A 219 7.27 8.53 10.62
CA ASN A 219 8.27 7.97 11.52
C ASN A 219 9.03 9.07 12.25
N TYR A 220 9.10 8.97 13.58
CA TYR A 220 10.04 9.75 14.37
C TYR A 220 11.46 9.18 14.28
N GLN A 221 12.44 10.02 14.59
CA GLN A 221 13.85 9.65 14.64
C GLN A 221 14.35 9.66 16.09
N PRO A 222 15.08 8.63 16.56
CA PRO A 222 15.73 8.64 17.86
C PRO A 222 16.64 9.86 18.03
N GLY A 223 16.58 10.51 19.20
CA GLY A 223 17.38 11.70 19.51
C GLY A 223 16.84 13.02 18.94
N VAL A 224 15.74 13.00 18.18
CA VAL A 224 15.04 14.21 17.73
C VAL A 224 13.77 14.40 18.55
N PRO A 225 13.46 15.61 19.05
CA PRO A 225 12.20 15.88 19.75
C PRO A 225 10.99 15.48 18.88
N GLN A 226 10.03 14.79 19.48
CA GLN A 226 8.77 14.49 18.81
C GLN A 226 7.88 15.72 18.87
N ILE A 227 7.27 16.07 17.73
CA ILE A 227 6.34 17.20 17.61
C ILE A 227 5.04 16.71 16.93
N PRO A 228 3.87 17.27 17.28
CA PRO A 228 2.62 16.90 16.62
C PRO A 228 2.68 17.17 15.12
N THR A 229 2.10 16.26 14.33
CA THR A 229 2.07 16.38 12.87
C THR A 229 0.78 15.87 12.24
N ALA A 230 0.26 16.64 11.29
CA ALA A 230 -0.98 16.32 10.58
C ALA A 230 -0.86 16.71 9.11
N CYS A 231 -1.67 16.08 8.25
CA CYS A 231 -1.93 16.61 6.92
C CYS A 231 -3.04 17.64 6.96
N ILE A 232 -2.94 18.64 6.10
CA ILE A 232 -3.98 19.62 5.81
C ILE A 232 -4.38 19.54 4.34
N SER A 233 -5.56 20.06 4.02
CA SER A 233 -6.02 20.11 2.64
C SER A 233 -5.05 20.90 1.74
N VAL A 234 -5.07 20.59 0.45
CA VAL A 234 -4.27 21.34 -0.54
C VAL A 234 -4.65 22.82 -0.52
N GLU A 235 -5.94 23.11 -0.40
CA GLU A 235 -6.51 24.45 -0.41
C GLU A 235 -6.04 25.30 0.78
N ASP A 236 -6.00 24.71 1.98
CA ASP A 236 -5.53 25.40 3.18
C ASP A 236 -4.02 25.66 3.13
N ALA A 237 -3.23 24.69 2.66
CA ALA A 237 -1.78 24.87 2.49
C ALA A 237 -1.45 25.97 1.47
N GLU A 238 -2.14 25.94 0.33
CA GLU A 238 -2.01 26.94 -0.74
C GLU A 238 -2.48 28.33 -0.31
N MET A 239 -3.56 28.41 0.47
CA MET A 239 -4.01 29.67 1.06
C MET A 239 -2.94 30.27 1.97
N MET A 240 -2.39 29.48 2.89
CA MET A 240 -1.32 29.94 3.79
C MET A 240 -0.07 30.34 3.03
N SER A 241 0.28 29.61 1.97
CA SER A 241 1.40 29.96 1.07
C SER A 241 1.21 31.34 0.44
N ARG A 242 0.03 31.62 -0.14
CA ARG A 242 -0.26 32.94 -0.74
C ARG A 242 -0.21 34.07 0.29
N MET A 243 -0.76 33.86 1.48
CA MET A 243 -0.70 34.85 2.57
C MET A 243 0.75 35.13 2.99
N SER A 244 1.55 34.08 3.18
CA SER A 244 2.95 34.21 3.59
C SER A 244 3.80 34.92 2.52
N LEU A 245 3.58 34.64 1.23
CA LEU A 245 4.26 35.32 0.13
C LEU A 245 3.93 36.82 0.04
N GLN A 246 2.75 37.21 0.53
CA GLN A 246 2.33 38.61 0.63
C GLN A 246 2.83 39.29 1.92
N GLY A 247 3.61 38.60 2.75
CA GLY A 247 4.06 39.12 4.05
C GLY A 247 2.96 39.17 5.11
N THR A 248 1.82 38.50 4.88
CA THR A 248 0.74 38.42 5.87
C THR A 248 1.10 37.38 6.92
N LYS A 249 1.09 37.80 8.19
CA LYS A 249 1.31 36.90 9.33
C LYS A 249 0.15 35.92 9.45
N VAL A 250 0.49 34.64 9.58
CA VAL A 250 -0.47 33.55 9.79
C VAL A 250 -0.21 32.93 11.16
N VAL A 251 -1.24 32.86 12.00
CA VAL A 251 -1.18 32.21 13.32
C VAL A 251 -2.22 31.11 13.38
N VAL A 252 -1.80 29.91 13.81
CA VAL A 252 -2.68 28.74 13.89
C VAL A 252 -2.71 28.22 15.32
N TYR A 253 -3.92 27.89 15.78
CA TYR A 253 -4.16 27.02 16.91
C TYR A 253 -4.33 25.59 16.42
N LEU A 254 -3.53 24.66 16.95
CA LEU A 254 -3.58 23.23 16.67
C LEU A 254 -3.90 22.46 17.95
N LYS A 255 -4.85 21.53 17.85
CA LYS A 255 -5.17 20.58 18.91
C LYS A 255 -5.22 19.17 18.33
N MET A 256 -4.48 18.25 18.93
CA MET A 256 -4.47 16.82 18.59
C MET A 256 -4.47 15.98 19.88
N GLY A 257 -5.35 14.99 19.94
CA GLY A 257 -5.56 14.12 21.09
C GLY A 257 -4.97 12.71 20.96
N ALA A 258 -4.05 12.51 20.02
CA ALA A 258 -3.54 11.19 19.66
C ALA A 258 -2.83 10.46 20.82
N LYS A 259 -3.02 9.14 20.88
CA LYS A 259 -2.45 8.27 21.92
C LYS A 259 -1.77 7.06 21.28
N THR A 260 -0.60 6.73 21.80
CA THR A 260 0.11 5.50 21.46
C THR A 260 0.04 4.57 22.65
N TYR A 261 -0.34 3.32 22.40
CA TYR A 261 -0.38 2.25 23.38
C TYR A 261 0.71 1.20 23.05
N PRO A 262 0.99 0.27 23.97
CA PRO A 262 1.81 -0.89 23.64
C PRO A 262 1.23 -1.66 22.45
N ASP A 263 2.10 -2.33 21.69
CA ASP A 263 1.69 -3.14 20.54
C ASP A 263 0.58 -4.14 20.90
N SER A 264 -0.45 -4.15 20.07
CA SER A 264 -1.60 -5.04 20.23
C SER A 264 -1.35 -6.38 19.55
N SER A 265 -1.98 -7.43 20.09
CA SER A 265 -2.09 -8.70 19.36
C SER A 265 -3.10 -8.55 18.23
N SER A 266 -2.74 -9.08 17.06
CA SER A 266 -3.59 -9.12 15.86
C SER A 266 -3.34 -10.45 15.15
N PHE A 267 -3.99 -10.65 14.00
CA PHE A 267 -3.85 -11.87 13.22
C PHE A 267 -3.82 -11.59 11.72
N ASN A 268 -2.99 -12.34 10.99
CA ASN A 268 -3.25 -12.58 9.56
C ASN A 268 -4.38 -13.60 9.45
N THR A 269 -5.23 -13.47 8.43
CA THR A 269 -6.28 -14.46 8.13
C THR A 269 -5.88 -15.21 6.88
N VAL A 270 -5.73 -16.53 6.98
CA VAL A 270 -5.22 -17.39 5.91
C VAL A 270 -6.27 -18.45 5.57
N ALA A 271 -6.44 -18.71 4.28
CA ALA A 271 -7.29 -19.78 3.75
C ALA A 271 -6.66 -20.37 2.48
N GLU A 272 -7.00 -21.61 2.18
CA GLU A 272 -6.39 -22.38 1.09
C GLU A 272 -7.45 -22.97 0.17
N ILE A 273 -7.05 -23.19 -1.10
CA ILE A 273 -7.66 -24.16 -2.00
C ILE A 273 -6.61 -25.25 -2.16
N VAL A 274 -6.83 -26.42 -1.56
CA VAL A 274 -5.76 -27.44 -1.49
C VAL A 274 -5.63 -28.15 -2.82
N GLY A 275 -4.41 -28.10 -3.39
CA GLY A 275 -4.08 -28.80 -4.62
C GLY A 275 -4.15 -30.33 -4.44
N SER A 276 -4.54 -31.05 -5.51
CA SER A 276 -4.74 -32.50 -5.44
C SER A 276 -3.45 -33.32 -5.56
N LYS A 277 -2.44 -32.81 -6.27
CA LYS A 277 -1.17 -33.54 -6.55
C LYS A 277 -0.07 -33.24 -5.52
N TYR A 278 0.00 -32.00 -5.02
CA TYR A 278 1.03 -31.52 -4.10
C TYR A 278 0.43 -30.71 -2.95
N PRO A 279 -0.30 -31.34 -2.02
CA PRO A 279 -1.09 -30.63 -1.01
C PRO A 279 -0.26 -29.94 0.09
N GLU A 280 1.03 -30.27 0.25
CA GLU A 280 1.87 -29.68 1.29
C GLU A 280 2.95 -28.75 0.70
N GLN A 281 2.75 -27.43 0.84
CA GLN A 281 3.72 -26.41 0.43
C GLN A 281 4.01 -25.42 1.57
N LYS A 282 4.83 -25.83 2.54
CA LYS A 282 5.14 -25.01 3.74
C LYS A 282 6.46 -24.24 3.68
N ASN A 283 7.34 -24.57 2.72
CA ASN A 283 8.66 -23.94 2.60
C ASN A 283 8.67 -22.93 1.45
N ILE A 284 9.48 -21.86 1.55
CA ILE A 284 9.58 -20.83 0.52
C ILE A 284 9.98 -21.38 -0.88
N SER A 285 10.73 -22.48 -0.88
CA SER A 285 11.07 -23.27 -2.07
C SER A 285 9.85 -23.85 -2.80
N ASN A 286 8.68 -23.86 -2.17
CA ASN A 286 7.48 -24.51 -2.69
C ASN A 286 6.47 -23.50 -3.27
N PHE A 287 6.60 -22.19 -3.02
CA PHE A 287 5.72 -21.17 -3.63
C PHE A 287 6.08 -20.93 -5.09
N ASP A 288 5.14 -21.10 -6.00
CA ASP A 288 5.39 -20.87 -7.43
C ASP A 288 5.51 -19.38 -7.76
N VAL A 289 4.55 -18.62 -7.25
CA VAL A 289 4.42 -17.18 -7.41
C VAL A 289 3.75 -16.60 -6.17
N VAL A 290 4.10 -15.38 -5.80
CA VAL A 290 3.35 -14.56 -4.82
C VAL A 290 2.71 -13.40 -5.55
N MET A 291 1.47 -13.07 -5.21
CA MET A 291 0.76 -11.99 -5.91
C MET A 291 -0.09 -11.14 -4.99
N GLU A 292 -0.18 -9.84 -5.26
CA GLU A 292 -0.97 -8.90 -4.45
C GLU A 292 -1.64 -7.77 -5.26
N SER A 293 -2.56 -7.07 -4.59
CA SER A 293 -3.31 -5.93 -5.13
C SER A 293 -3.53 -4.89 -4.01
N ASP A 294 -2.55 -4.00 -3.77
CA ASP A 294 -2.62 -2.97 -2.71
C ASP A 294 -3.06 -1.59 -3.25
N GLU A 295 -2.89 -1.32 -4.56
CA GLU A 295 -3.34 -0.08 -5.22
C GLU A 295 -4.84 -0.08 -5.58
N GLY A 296 -5.63 -0.96 -4.94
CA GLY A 296 -7.06 -1.12 -5.15
C GLY A 296 -7.43 -2.21 -6.15
N THR A 297 -8.63 -2.08 -6.72
CA THR A 297 -9.21 -3.00 -7.71
C THR A 297 -9.95 -2.19 -8.77
N PHE A 298 -9.21 -1.28 -9.43
CA PHE A 298 -9.75 -0.40 -10.47
C PHE A 298 -9.68 -1.09 -11.83
N ARG A 299 -9.79 -0.34 -12.93
CA ARG A 299 -9.74 -0.92 -14.26
C ARG A 299 -8.37 -1.61 -14.45
N PRO A 300 -8.33 -2.94 -14.59
CA PRO A 300 -7.07 -3.63 -14.75
C PRO A 300 -6.53 -3.38 -16.15
N MET A 301 -5.23 -3.13 -16.24
CA MET A 301 -4.47 -2.92 -17.47
C MET A 301 -3.57 -4.11 -17.78
N GLY A 302 -3.24 -4.94 -16.78
CA GLY A 302 -2.38 -6.10 -16.93
C GLY A 302 -1.80 -6.54 -15.58
N LEU A 303 -0.67 -7.23 -15.60
CA LEU A 303 0.11 -7.54 -14.40
C LEU A 303 1.50 -6.93 -14.49
N ALA A 304 1.99 -6.34 -13.40
CA ALA A 304 3.41 -6.14 -13.22
C ALA A 304 4.05 -7.45 -12.74
N PHE A 305 5.26 -7.77 -13.20
CA PHE A 305 5.92 -9.05 -12.89
C PHE A 305 7.41 -8.87 -12.55
N THR A 306 7.86 -9.58 -11.52
CA THR A 306 9.26 -9.70 -11.06
C THR A 306 9.66 -11.18 -11.04
N GLY A 307 10.72 -11.54 -11.76
CA GLY A 307 11.21 -12.92 -11.91
C GLY A 307 12.26 -13.01 -13.03
N THR A 308 12.66 -14.21 -13.42
CA THR A 308 13.58 -14.40 -14.57
C THR A 308 12.89 -14.04 -15.89
N ASP A 309 13.68 -13.83 -16.95
CA ASP A 309 13.14 -13.58 -18.29
C ASP A 309 12.32 -14.76 -18.80
N GLU A 310 12.75 -15.99 -18.51
CA GLU A 310 12.00 -17.21 -18.85
C GLU A 310 10.66 -17.28 -18.12
N ALA A 311 10.61 -16.92 -16.83
CA ALA A 311 9.37 -16.89 -16.07
C ALA A 311 8.43 -15.80 -16.62
N ARG A 312 8.98 -14.64 -17.00
CA ARG A 312 8.22 -13.55 -17.62
C ARG A 312 7.60 -13.97 -18.94
N ASP A 313 8.35 -14.68 -19.80
CA ASP A 313 7.83 -15.17 -21.08
C ASP A 313 6.68 -16.17 -20.89
N ILE A 314 6.76 -17.03 -19.88
CA ILE A 314 5.68 -17.95 -19.51
C ILE A 314 4.45 -17.17 -19.05
N VAL A 315 4.60 -16.23 -18.11
CA VAL A 315 3.48 -15.42 -17.61
C VAL A 315 2.85 -14.58 -18.71
N LYS A 316 3.66 -14.04 -19.63
CA LYS A 316 3.18 -13.33 -20.82
C LYS A 316 2.32 -14.22 -21.72
N GLU A 317 2.71 -15.49 -21.91
CA GLU A 317 1.89 -16.45 -22.64
C GLU A 317 0.57 -16.74 -21.90
N ILE A 318 0.60 -16.90 -20.57
CA ILE A 318 -0.62 -17.06 -19.74
C ILE A 318 -1.56 -15.88 -19.92
N MET A 319 -1.04 -14.64 -19.93
CA MET A 319 -1.86 -13.43 -20.12
C MET A 319 -2.57 -13.40 -21.47
N THR A 320 -2.12 -14.13 -22.50
CA THR A 320 -2.84 -14.19 -23.78
C THR A 320 -4.23 -14.83 -23.65
N LEU A 321 -4.45 -15.66 -22.62
CA LEU A 321 -5.76 -16.26 -22.32
C LEU A 321 -6.81 -15.22 -21.90
N LEU A 322 -6.38 -14.02 -21.50
CA LEU A 322 -7.23 -12.89 -21.13
C LEU A 322 -7.58 -11.97 -22.31
N LEU A 323 -7.23 -12.34 -23.54
CA LEU A 323 -7.62 -11.63 -24.76
C LEU A 323 -9.14 -11.34 -24.85
N PRO A 324 -10.08 -12.22 -24.42
CA PRO A 324 -11.52 -11.94 -24.47
C PRO A 324 -11.96 -10.70 -23.68
N ILE A 325 -11.17 -10.28 -22.67
CA ILE A 325 -11.41 -9.06 -21.89
C ILE A 325 -10.36 -7.97 -22.16
N ASN A 326 -9.48 -8.18 -23.15
CA ASN A 326 -8.46 -7.23 -23.60
C ASN A 326 -7.52 -6.74 -22.49
N ILE A 327 -7.07 -7.67 -21.63
CA ILE A 327 -6.13 -7.40 -20.52
C ILE A 327 -4.97 -8.40 -20.63
N THR A 328 -4.08 -8.15 -21.60
CA THR A 328 -3.00 -9.10 -21.97
C THR A 328 -1.60 -8.57 -21.63
N ASP A 329 -1.49 -7.33 -21.16
CA ASP A 329 -0.20 -6.66 -20.99
C ASP A 329 0.53 -7.15 -19.73
N ILE A 330 1.86 -7.18 -19.85
CA ILE A 330 2.79 -7.37 -18.74
C ILE A 330 3.67 -6.15 -18.59
N TYR A 331 3.80 -5.68 -17.36
CA TYR A 331 4.63 -4.54 -16.97
C TYR A 331 5.85 -5.02 -16.19
N ASP A 332 6.90 -4.20 -16.20
CA ASP A 332 8.11 -4.48 -15.46
C ASP A 332 7.94 -4.18 -13.98
N THR A 333 8.61 -4.98 -13.15
CA THR A 333 8.74 -4.80 -11.71
C THR A 333 7.40 -4.86 -10.98
N ALA A 334 7.00 -6.08 -10.62
CA ALA A 334 5.99 -6.23 -9.56
C ALA A 334 6.50 -5.57 -8.29
N ASP A 335 5.61 -4.82 -7.67
CA ASP A 335 5.78 -4.25 -6.35
C ASP A 335 4.77 -4.87 -5.39
N GLY A 336 5.08 -4.76 -4.10
CA GLY A 336 4.08 -5.14 -3.13
C GLY A 336 4.60 -5.21 -1.72
N THR A 337 3.94 -4.49 -0.81
CA THR A 337 4.43 -4.33 0.56
C THR A 337 4.37 -5.67 1.31
N ASP A 338 3.36 -6.48 1.01
CA ASP A 338 3.12 -7.74 1.71
C ASP A 338 3.88 -8.90 1.06
N ILE A 339 4.23 -8.85 -0.23
CA ILE A 339 4.94 -9.94 -0.93
C ILE A 339 6.45 -9.72 -1.13
N ASP A 340 6.98 -8.51 -0.87
CA ASP A 340 8.39 -8.16 -1.11
C ASP A 340 9.40 -9.08 -0.41
N TYR A 341 9.08 -9.60 0.78
CA TYR A 341 9.96 -10.55 1.48
C TYR A 341 10.19 -11.83 0.67
N TRP A 342 9.16 -12.37 0.01
CA TRP A 342 9.27 -13.56 -0.83
C TRP A 342 10.01 -13.25 -2.13
N MET A 343 9.75 -12.08 -2.73
CA MET A 343 10.43 -11.66 -3.95
C MET A 343 11.94 -11.50 -3.74
N ARG A 344 12.36 -10.94 -2.60
CA ARG A 344 13.78 -10.81 -2.22
C ARG A 344 14.46 -12.16 -2.02
N ASP A 345 13.70 -13.17 -1.60
CA ASP A 345 14.16 -14.55 -1.43
C ASP A 345 14.06 -15.38 -2.73
N GLY A 346 13.75 -14.73 -3.86
CA GLY A 346 13.80 -15.32 -5.20
C GLY A 346 12.51 -16.02 -5.64
N VAL A 347 11.39 -15.83 -4.95
CA VAL A 347 10.07 -16.26 -5.45
C VAL A 347 9.57 -15.25 -6.49
N PRO A 348 9.14 -15.67 -7.69
CA PRO A 348 8.51 -14.76 -8.64
C PRO A 348 7.31 -14.03 -8.03
N GLY A 349 7.17 -12.74 -8.36
CA GLY A 349 6.11 -11.89 -7.84
C GLY A 349 5.28 -11.25 -8.94
N ALA A 350 3.98 -11.04 -8.70
CA ALA A 350 3.11 -10.27 -9.57
C ALA A 350 2.22 -9.30 -8.80
N SER A 351 1.96 -8.12 -9.34
CA SER A 351 0.97 -7.19 -8.81
C SER A 351 -0.01 -6.77 -9.90
N LEU A 352 -1.28 -6.53 -9.51
CA LEU A 352 -2.28 -6.05 -10.45
C LEU A 352 -1.93 -4.64 -10.90
N ARG A 353 -1.82 -4.44 -12.22
CA ARG A 353 -1.59 -3.10 -12.76
C ARG A 353 -2.92 -2.45 -13.10
N ASP A 354 -3.33 -1.49 -12.30
CA ASP A 354 -4.59 -0.77 -12.44
C ASP A 354 -4.43 0.62 -13.09
N ASP A 355 -5.53 1.16 -13.64
CA ASP A 355 -5.64 2.59 -13.94
C ASP A 355 -5.77 3.40 -12.64
N ILE A 356 -4.61 3.82 -12.11
CA ILE A 356 -4.50 4.59 -10.87
C ILE A 356 -4.57 6.11 -11.08
N SER A 357 -5.04 6.59 -12.24
CA SER A 357 -5.07 8.03 -12.57
C SER A 357 -5.81 8.90 -11.53
N LYS A 358 -6.76 8.29 -10.80
CA LYS A 358 -7.54 8.94 -9.73
C LYS A 358 -7.23 8.43 -8.33
N TYR A 359 -6.34 7.46 -8.17
CA TYR A 359 -6.09 6.80 -6.88
C TYR A 359 -5.71 7.82 -5.78
N PHE A 360 -4.81 8.74 -6.10
CA PHE A 360 -4.36 9.80 -5.20
C PHE A 360 -5.35 10.96 -5.03
N TRP A 361 -6.60 10.82 -5.51
CA TRP A 361 -7.70 11.77 -5.20
C TRP A 361 -8.38 11.43 -3.87
N PHE A 362 -8.31 10.16 -3.44
CA PHE A 362 -8.99 9.67 -2.23
C PHE A 362 -8.10 8.84 -1.32
N HIS A 363 -7.00 8.26 -1.81
CA HIS A 363 -6.04 7.46 -1.04
C HIS A 363 -5.69 8.10 0.32
N HIS A 364 -5.91 7.37 1.41
CA HIS A 364 -5.71 7.85 2.79
C HIS A 364 -6.57 9.04 3.22
N SER A 365 -7.72 9.26 2.60
CA SER A 365 -8.67 10.29 3.02
C SER A 365 -10.03 9.69 3.38
N HIS A 366 -10.94 10.50 3.92
CA HIS A 366 -12.32 10.07 4.14
C HIS A 366 -13.12 9.85 2.85
N GLY A 367 -12.58 10.25 1.69
CA GLY A 367 -13.17 9.96 0.38
C GLY A 367 -12.97 8.52 -0.09
N ASP A 368 -12.08 7.75 0.53
CA ASP A 368 -11.83 6.34 0.20
C ASP A 368 -12.98 5.46 0.71
N THR A 369 -13.99 5.29 -0.15
CA THR A 369 -15.27 4.64 0.15
C THR A 369 -15.76 3.84 -1.05
N MET A 370 -16.81 3.03 -0.90
CA MET A 370 -17.38 2.28 -2.03
C MET A 370 -17.79 3.14 -3.23
N THR A 371 -17.99 4.44 -3.06
CA THR A 371 -18.34 5.37 -4.14
C THR A 371 -17.26 5.49 -5.22
N VAL A 372 -16.00 5.14 -4.91
CA VAL A 372 -14.90 5.16 -5.90
C VAL A 372 -14.75 3.84 -6.65
N GLN A 373 -15.44 2.78 -6.22
CA GLN A 373 -15.34 1.44 -6.81
C GLN A 373 -16.37 1.27 -7.94
N ASP A 374 -15.96 0.56 -8.99
CA ASP A 374 -16.82 0.19 -10.12
C ASP A 374 -16.98 -1.35 -10.13
N PRO A 375 -18.22 -1.86 -9.98
CA PRO A 375 -18.45 -3.30 -9.95
C PRO A 375 -18.00 -4.02 -11.23
N ASN A 376 -18.08 -3.37 -12.40
CA ASN A 376 -17.61 -3.98 -13.66
C ASN A 376 -16.09 -4.12 -13.67
N GLN A 377 -15.36 -3.12 -13.14
CA GLN A 377 -13.90 -3.18 -13.05
C GLN A 377 -13.46 -4.27 -12.08
N MET A 378 -14.10 -4.37 -10.91
CA MET A 378 -13.83 -5.44 -9.95
C MET A 378 -14.10 -6.84 -10.51
N ASN A 379 -15.10 -7.01 -11.39
CA ASN A 379 -15.35 -8.27 -12.10
C ASN A 379 -14.18 -8.63 -13.04
N LEU A 380 -13.60 -7.64 -13.73
CA LEU A 380 -12.42 -7.85 -14.56
C LEU A 380 -11.20 -8.23 -13.71
N CYS A 381 -10.95 -7.55 -12.59
CA CYS A 381 -9.85 -7.91 -11.68
C CYS A 381 -10.01 -9.35 -11.16
N ALA A 382 -11.22 -9.74 -10.76
CA ALA A 382 -11.50 -11.09 -10.31
C ALA A 382 -11.23 -12.13 -11.41
N ALA A 383 -11.58 -11.83 -12.67
CA ALA A 383 -11.27 -12.69 -13.81
C ALA A 383 -9.76 -12.84 -14.03
N VAL A 384 -9.00 -11.74 -14.03
CA VAL A 384 -7.53 -11.74 -14.17
C VAL A 384 -6.90 -12.60 -13.08
N TRP A 385 -7.22 -12.32 -11.81
CA TRP A 385 -6.70 -13.07 -10.66
C TRP A 385 -7.00 -14.56 -10.76
N THR A 386 -8.24 -14.92 -11.10
CA THR A 386 -8.66 -16.31 -11.13
C THR A 386 -8.02 -17.09 -12.28
N VAL A 387 -7.95 -16.51 -13.49
CA VAL A 387 -7.33 -17.17 -14.65
C VAL A 387 -5.84 -17.41 -14.39
N VAL A 388 -5.10 -16.37 -13.98
CA VAL A 388 -3.65 -16.48 -13.79
C VAL A 388 -3.32 -17.44 -12.65
N SER A 389 -4.01 -17.32 -11.51
CA SER A 389 -3.81 -18.23 -10.37
C SER A 389 -4.13 -19.68 -10.73
N TYR A 390 -5.23 -19.93 -11.46
CA TYR A 390 -5.62 -21.28 -11.86
C TYR A 390 -4.58 -21.92 -12.79
N VAL A 391 -4.15 -21.18 -13.82
CA VAL A 391 -3.20 -21.72 -14.81
C VAL A 391 -1.86 -22.02 -14.15
N ILE A 392 -1.31 -21.09 -13.36
CA ILE A 392 -0.03 -21.32 -12.67
C ILE A 392 -0.14 -22.51 -11.69
N ALA A 393 -1.24 -22.61 -10.95
CA ALA A 393 -1.44 -23.70 -9.99
C ALA A 393 -1.59 -25.08 -10.66
N ASP A 394 -2.19 -25.15 -11.85
CA ASP A 394 -2.43 -26.42 -12.57
C ASP A 394 -1.30 -26.82 -13.53
N MET A 395 -0.40 -25.88 -13.87
CA MET A 395 0.75 -26.15 -14.72
C MET A 395 1.65 -27.26 -14.16
N LYS A 396 2.17 -28.10 -15.07
CA LYS A 396 2.98 -29.26 -14.67
C LYS A 396 4.31 -28.90 -14.02
N GLU A 397 4.88 -27.73 -14.33
CA GLU A 397 6.18 -27.27 -13.83
C GLU A 397 6.01 -25.90 -13.14
N MET A 398 6.87 -25.63 -12.16
CA MET A 398 6.96 -24.30 -11.56
C MET A 398 7.52 -23.29 -12.56
N LEU A 399 7.21 -22.03 -12.35
CA LEU A 399 7.96 -20.94 -12.96
C LEU A 399 9.45 -21.07 -12.63
N PRO A 400 10.34 -20.85 -13.61
CA PRO A 400 11.78 -20.85 -13.37
C PRO A 400 12.18 -19.71 -12.43
N ARG A 401 13.27 -19.94 -11.68
CA ARG A 401 13.80 -19.01 -10.66
C ARG A 401 15.27 -18.69 -10.89
#